data_AF-A0A1G1T1F0-F1
#
_entry.id   AF-A0A1G1T1F0-F1
#
_cell.length_a   1.000
_cell.length_b   1.000
_cell.length_c   1.000
_cell.angle_alpha   90.00
_cell.angle_beta   90.00
_cell.angle_gamma   90.00
#
_symmetry.space_group_name_H-M   'P 1'
#
loop_
_entity.id
_entity.type
_entity.pdbx_description
1 polymer ?
#
loop_
_entity_poly.entity_id
_entity_poly.type
_entity_poly.pdbx_seq_one_letter_code
_entity_poly.pdbx_strand_id
1 'polypeptide(L)'
;MPVFPVLAPGDSAVPSNQRFKRFINADVRYPPRALRDGVAGQVFFSFSVNGQGRTQDIKIVKGLRADVDAEVLRNAHRLDAIQWEPGTQNGRPVTVSFTAPINFNIDGKQLHQALSDSLDVGSFRKFVHPHPSWPPYNRLFDPQQGLVYGNCIQRLGFSSGGLSQHVRLVNLTTGKALLLEVKPLLRSRRENPFCYVVPPGRYALYRYEFAESKWYGAEMHEENVRKPKPAHSNDSLQASRYLFTVQPGKVHYVGTWHLEQENAPAFTDDKATLDAQLAPVFKYLNFAEAVTAVPK
;
A
#
# COMPACT_ATOMS: atom_id res chain seq x y z
N MET A 1 25.53 32.57 -17.75
CA MET A 1 24.59 31.53 -17.27
C MET A 1 24.16 31.90 -15.85
N PRO A 2 22.92 31.61 -15.43
CA PRO A 2 22.50 31.79 -14.04
C PRO A 2 23.35 30.96 -13.07
N VAL A 3 23.54 31.48 -11.85
CA VAL A 3 24.36 30.85 -10.80
C VAL A 3 23.47 30.49 -9.62
N PHE A 4 23.52 29.21 -9.21
CA PHE A 4 22.87 28.72 -8.00
C PHE A 4 23.66 29.23 -6.77
N PRO A 5 23.02 29.77 -5.74
CA PRO A 5 23.71 30.43 -4.63
C PRO A 5 24.51 29.44 -3.77
N VAL A 6 25.34 30.00 -2.89
CA VAL A 6 26.01 29.29 -1.79
C VAL A 6 25.01 29.21 -0.63
N LEU A 7 24.65 27.99 -0.19
CA LEU A 7 23.62 27.80 0.83
C LEU A 7 24.18 27.28 2.17
N ALA A 8 25.35 26.63 2.18
CA ALA A 8 25.98 26.11 3.39
C ALA A 8 27.46 26.52 3.53
N PRO A 9 28.03 26.54 4.75
CA PRO A 9 29.47 26.68 4.95
C PRO A 9 30.24 25.61 4.16
N GLY A 10 31.18 26.03 3.32
CA GLY A 10 31.97 25.14 2.44
C GLY A 10 31.45 25.03 0.98
N ASP A 11 30.27 25.56 0.66
CA ASP A 11 29.73 25.54 -0.70
C ASP A 11 30.44 26.51 -1.67
N SER A 12 31.16 27.50 -1.13
CA SER A 12 31.86 28.51 -1.96
C SER A 12 32.91 27.90 -2.89
N ALA A 13 33.53 26.79 -2.50
CA ALA A 13 34.50 26.06 -3.32
C ALA A 13 33.86 25.07 -4.31
N VAL A 14 32.54 24.83 -4.22
CA VAL A 14 31.81 23.84 -5.04
C VAL A 14 31.17 24.54 -6.23
N PRO A 15 31.34 24.09 -7.48
CA PRO A 15 30.70 24.70 -8.64
C PRO A 15 29.17 24.78 -8.54
N SER A 16 28.58 25.86 -9.08
CA SER A 16 27.12 26.15 -9.06
C SER A 16 26.25 24.96 -9.48
N ASN A 17 26.59 24.31 -10.59
CA ASN A 17 25.88 23.13 -11.09
C ASN A 17 25.90 21.94 -10.11
N GLN A 18 27.00 21.78 -9.36
CA GLN A 18 27.15 20.73 -8.37
C GLN A 18 26.39 21.07 -7.08
N ARG A 19 26.36 22.36 -6.67
CA ARG A 19 25.52 22.83 -5.55
C ARG A 19 24.04 22.60 -5.83
N PHE A 20 23.57 22.99 -7.02
CA PHE A 20 22.20 22.73 -7.46
C PHE A 20 21.86 21.24 -7.43
N LYS A 21 22.73 20.39 -8.00
CA LYS A 21 22.55 18.92 -7.97
C LYS A 21 22.46 18.40 -6.54
N ARG A 22 23.29 18.88 -5.61
CA ARG A 22 23.21 18.47 -4.20
C ARG A 22 21.88 18.89 -3.57
N PHE A 23 21.47 20.15 -3.77
CA PHE A 23 20.24 20.70 -3.22
C PHE A 23 19.00 19.90 -3.67
N ILE A 24 18.91 19.61 -4.97
CA ILE A 24 17.76 18.89 -5.51
C ILE A 24 17.76 17.44 -5.05
N ASN A 25 18.92 16.76 -4.98
CA ASN A 25 18.94 15.35 -4.55
C ASN A 25 18.77 15.17 -3.03
N ALA A 26 18.96 16.21 -2.21
CA ALA A 26 18.98 16.10 -0.76
C ALA A 26 17.63 15.75 -0.09
N ASP A 27 16.49 16.08 -0.73
CA ASP A 27 15.15 15.79 -0.19
C ASP A 27 14.30 15.00 -1.20
N VAL A 28 14.91 14.25 -2.12
CA VAL A 28 14.15 13.33 -2.98
C VAL A 28 13.70 12.14 -2.15
N ARG A 29 12.40 11.89 -2.11
CA ARG A 29 11.81 10.78 -1.35
C ARG A 29 11.36 9.69 -2.31
N TYR A 30 11.89 8.48 -2.18
CA TYR A 30 11.45 7.38 -3.03
C TYR A 30 9.98 7.02 -2.73
N PRO A 31 9.03 7.11 -3.69
CA PRO A 31 7.65 6.73 -3.43
C PRO A 31 7.55 5.25 -3.03
N PRO A 32 6.81 4.88 -1.96
CA PRO A 32 6.78 3.51 -1.47
C PRO A 32 6.28 2.49 -2.50
N ARG A 33 5.29 2.87 -3.33
CA ARG A 33 4.81 2.03 -4.43
C ARG A 33 5.90 1.82 -5.48
N ALA A 34 6.68 2.85 -5.80
CA ALA A 34 7.73 2.77 -6.81
C ALA A 34 8.89 1.89 -6.33
N LEU A 35 9.23 2.01 -5.05
CA LEU A 35 10.26 1.19 -4.43
C LEU A 35 9.86 -0.29 -4.38
N ARG A 36 8.60 -0.60 -4.04
CA ARG A 36 8.04 -1.96 -4.06
C ARG A 36 8.08 -2.57 -5.46
N ASP A 37 7.70 -1.79 -6.48
CA ASP A 37 7.58 -2.26 -7.86
C ASP A 37 8.94 -2.25 -8.59
N GLY A 38 10.04 -1.91 -7.89
CA GLY A 38 11.38 -1.91 -8.46
C GLY A 38 11.63 -0.81 -9.50
N VAL A 39 10.87 0.29 -9.45
CA VAL A 39 10.86 1.34 -10.50
C VAL A 39 12.07 2.25 -10.39
N ALA A 40 13.20 1.80 -10.90
CA ALA A 40 14.40 2.61 -11.02
C ALA A 40 14.45 3.39 -12.35
N GLY A 41 15.14 4.53 -12.36
CA GLY A 41 15.33 5.32 -13.58
C GLY A 41 15.58 6.79 -13.32
N GLN A 42 15.40 7.60 -14.37
CA GLN A 42 15.60 9.04 -14.32
C GLN A 42 14.32 9.76 -14.74
N VAL A 43 13.93 10.75 -13.95
CA VAL A 43 12.90 11.72 -14.31
C VAL A 43 13.58 13.03 -14.67
N PHE A 44 13.19 13.62 -15.80
CA PHE A 44 13.69 14.90 -16.25
C PHE A 44 12.62 15.95 -16.07
N PHE A 45 12.95 17.00 -15.33
CA PHE A 45 12.11 18.19 -15.19
C PHE A 45 12.82 19.41 -15.77
N SER A 46 12.04 20.36 -16.26
CA SER A 46 12.52 21.65 -16.73
C SER A 46 11.96 22.78 -15.89
N PHE A 47 12.71 23.87 -15.81
CA PHE A 47 12.32 25.14 -15.19
C PHE A 47 13.08 26.28 -15.87
N SER A 48 12.66 27.52 -15.68
CA SER A 48 13.42 28.69 -16.12
C SER A 48 13.77 29.61 -14.97
N VAL A 49 14.93 30.27 -15.05
CA VAL A 49 15.37 31.31 -14.11
C VAL A 49 15.25 32.64 -14.84
N ASN A 50 14.42 33.55 -14.32
CA ASN A 50 14.16 34.84 -14.96
C ASN A 50 15.26 35.88 -14.65
N GLY A 51 15.16 37.07 -15.26
CA GLY A 51 16.10 38.18 -15.03
C GLY A 51 16.14 38.72 -13.60
N GLN A 52 15.15 38.35 -12.76
CA GLN A 52 15.14 38.64 -11.32
C GLN A 52 15.71 37.51 -10.48
N GLY A 53 16.21 36.42 -11.10
CA GLY A 53 16.78 35.28 -10.40
C GLY A 53 15.75 34.36 -9.73
N ARG A 54 14.47 34.44 -10.10
CA ARG A 54 13.40 33.56 -9.60
C ARG A 54 13.14 32.41 -10.56
N THR A 55 12.76 31.27 -10.02
CA THR A 55 12.31 30.12 -10.81
C THR A 55 10.86 30.24 -11.25
N GLN A 56 10.56 29.74 -12.45
CA GLN A 56 9.21 29.66 -13.01
C GLN A 56 9.11 28.48 -13.98
N ASP A 57 7.88 28.14 -14.41
CA ASP A 57 7.59 27.12 -15.42
C ASP A 57 8.13 25.71 -15.11
N ILE A 58 8.11 25.30 -13.83
CA ILE A 58 8.52 23.96 -13.41
C ILE A 58 7.55 22.92 -14.01
N LYS A 59 8.08 21.97 -14.78
CA LYS A 59 7.30 20.87 -15.39
C LYS A 59 8.13 19.62 -15.65
N ILE A 60 7.48 18.47 -15.73
CA ILE A 60 8.10 17.22 -16.18
C ILE A 60 8.23 17.23 -17.71
N VAL A 61 9.43 16.92 -18.21
CA VAL A 61 9.72 16.78 -19.64
C VAL A 61 9.79 15.31 -20.04
N LYS A 62 10.34 14.47 -19.17
CA LYS A 62 10.36 13.01 -19.32
C LYS A 62 10.09 12.37 -17.97
N GLY A 63 8.89 11.81 -17.85
CA GLY A 63 8.46 11.07 -16.66
C GLY A 63 9.01 9.65 -16.63
N LEU A 64 8.89 9.03 -15.46
CA LEU A 64 9.14 7.60 -15.25
C LEU A 64 7.83 6.89 -14.88
N ARG A 65 7.09 7.46 -13.92
CA ARG A 65 5.82 6.95 -13.42
C ARG A 65 5.11 8.04 -12.63
N ALA A 66 3.79 8.08 -12.66
CA ALA A 66 3.01 9.18 -12.08
C ALA A 66 3.34 9.53 -10.61
N ASP A 67 3.57 8.53 -9.75
CA ASP A 67 3.93 8.74 -8.34
C ASP A 67 5.38 9.21 -8.14
N VAL A 68 6.30 8.81 -9.02
CA VAL A 68 7.69 9.29 -9.07
C VAL A 68 7.74 10.72 -9.62
N ASP A 69 6.98 10.99 -10.66
CA ASP A 69 6.90 12.30 -11.32
C ASP A 69 6.31 13.36 -10.37
N ALA A 70 5.29 12.99 -9.60
CA ALA A 70 4.69 13.85 -8.57
C ALA A 70 5.70 14.22 -7.47
N GLU A 71 6.54 13.28 -7.03
CA GLU A 71 7.61 13.58 -6.07
C GLU A 71 8.66 14.54 -6.65
N VAL A 72 9.04 14.35 -7.92
CA VAL A 72 9.98 15.26 -8.58
C VAL A 72 9.44 16.68 -8.63
N LEU A 73 8.17 16.85 -8.96
CA LEU A 73 7.52 18.17 -8.93
C LEU A 73 7.53 18.76 -7.52
N ARG A 74 7.11 17.99 -6.50
CA ARG A 74 7.12 18.44 -5.09
C ARG A 74 8.51 18.94 -4.67
N ASN A 75 9.56 18.17 -4.98
CA ASN A 75 10.92 18.53 -4.62
C ASN A 75 11.45 19.70 -5.45
N ALA A 76 11.09 19.80 -6.73
CA ALA A 76 11.46 20.92 -7.60
C ALA A 76 10.86 22.26 -7.15
N HIS A 77 9.67 22.27 -6.57
CA HIS A 77 9.06 23.48 -6.00
C HIS A 77 9.84 24.09 -4.83
N ARG A 78 10.80 23.35 -4.22
CA ARG A 78 11.73 23.95 -3.25
C ARG A 78 12.62 25.03 -3.86
N LEU A 79 12.78 25.04 -5.18
CA LEU A 79 13.54 26.07 -5.90
C LEU A 79 12.88 27.45 -5.81
N ASP A 80 11.57 27.51 -5.57
CA ASP A 80 10.83 28.78 -5.46
C ASP A 80 11.29 29.60 -4.25
N ALA A 81 11.89 28.95 -3.25
CA ALA A 81 12.50 29.59 -2.08
C ALA A 81 13.96 30.02 -2.30
N ILE A 82 14.54 29.79 -3.47
CA ILE A 82 15.95 30.05 -3.76
C ILE A 82 16.11 31.23 -4.70
N GLN A 83 16.93 32.20 -4.28
CA GLN A 83 17.29 33.34 -5.11
C GLN A 83 18.55 33.02 -5.92
N TRP A 84 18.43 32.98 -7.24
CA TRP A 84 19.54 32.76 -8.16
C TRP A 84 20.20 34.07 -8.56
N GLU A 85 21.48 34.01 -8.95
CA GLU A 85 22.07 35.07 -9.76
C GLU A 85 21.60 34.88 -11.20
N PRO A 86 20.96 35.88 -11.82
CA PRO A 86 20.43 35.75 -13.16
C PRO A 86 21.53 35.59 -14.20
N GLY A 87 21.22 34.91 -15.30
CA GLY A 87 22.11 34.87 -16.45
C GLY A 87 22.18 36.25 -17.10
N THR A 88 23.36 36.67 -17.54
CA THR A 88 23.53 37.93 -18.26
C THR A 88 23.96 37.68 -19.71
N GLN A 89 23.40 38.44 -20.64
CA GLN A 89 23.86 38.55 -22.01
C GLN A 89 24.05 40.03 -22.34
N ASN A 90 25.23 40.42 -22.81
CA ASN A 90 25.60 41.83 -23.06
C ASN A 90 25.33 42.75 -21.85
N GLY A 91 25.63 42.27 -20.63
CA GLY A 91 25.40 42.99 -19.38
C GLY A 91 23.94 43.10 -18.95
N ARG A 92 22.98 42.53 -19.70
CA ARG A 92 21.56 42.54 -19.36
C ARG A 92 21.10 41.19 -18.82
N PRO A 93 20.33 41.14 -17.72
CA PRO A 93 19.72 39.91 -17.23
C PRO A 93 18.79 39.30 -18.28
N VAL A 94 18.89 37.99 -18.49
CA VAL A 94 18.08 37.23 -19.44
C VAL A 94 17.49 35.99 -18.77
N THR A 95 16.29 35.59 -19.21
CA THR A 95 15.67 34.33 -18.76
C THR A 95 16.38 33.15 -19.42
N VAL A 96 16.70 32.13 -18.62
CA VAL A 96 17.40 30.92 -19.09
C VAL A 96 16.66 29.68 -18.61
N SER A 97 16.40 28.77 -19.54
CA SER A 97 15.77 27.47 -19.25
C SER A 97 16.80 26.40 -18.90
N PHE A 98 16.47 25.57 -17.93
CA PHE A 98 17.25 24.43 -17.48
C PHE A 98 16.44 23.15 -17.56
N THR A 99 17.12 22.04 -17.83
CA THR A 99 16.60 20.68 -17.68
C THR A 99 17.53 19.92 -16.75
N ALA A 100 16.98 19.32 -15.71
CA ALA A 100 17.73 18.60 -14.70
C ALA A 100 17.20 17.16 -14.53
N PRO A 101 18.09 16.17 -14.44
CA PRO A 101 17.70 14.81 -14.08
C PRO A 101 17.61 14.64 -12.56
N ILE A 102 16.59 13.91 -12.10
CA ILE A 102 16.55 13.30 -10.77
C ILE A 102 16.65 11.78 -10.94
N ASN A 103 17.64 11.19 -10.26
CA ASN A 103 17.91 9.76 -10.35
C ASN A 103 17.21 9.02 -9.21
N PHE A 104 16.37 8.04 -9.56
CA PHE A 104 15.80 7.07 -8.64
C PHE A 104 16.58 5.77 -8.78
N ASN A 105 17.58 5.60 -7.93
CA ASN A 105 18.34 4.36 -7.82
C ASN A 105 17.92 3.64 -6.55
N ILE A 106 17.62 2.36 -6.69
CA ILE A 106 17.36 1.49 -5.55
C ILE A 106 18.70 0.91 -5.15
N ASP A 107 19.21 1.29 -3.97
CA ASP A 107 20.34 0.57 -3.39
C ASP A 107 19.87 -0.72 -2.68
N GLY A 108 20.78 -1.68 -2.50
CA GLY A 108 20.45 -2.96 -1.88
C GLY A 108 19.94 -2.82 -0.45
N LYS A 109 20.26 -1.73 0.27
CA LYS A 109 19.80 -1.48 1.64
C LYS A 109 18.37 -0.94 1.67
N GLN A 110 18.04 0.02 0.80
CA GLN A 110 16.72 0.59 0.62
C GLN A 110 15.74 -0.44 0.10
N LEU A 111 16.18 -1.29 -0.84
CA LEU A 111 15.43 -2.47 -1.24
C LEU A 111 15.23 -3.37 -0.03
N HIS A 112 16.30 -3.82 0.64
CA HIS A 112 16.16 -4.74 1.77
C HIS A 112 15.29 -4.17 2.91
N GLN A 113 15.39 -2.87 3.21
CA GLN A 113 14.62 -2.21 4.26
C GLN A 113 13.14 -2.05 3.88
N ALA A 114 12.82 -1.59 2.67
CA ALA A 114 11.44 -1.50 2.19
C ALA A 114 10.80 -2.87 1.95
N LEU A 115 11.59 -3.86 1.52
CA LEU A 115 11.16 -5.24 1.30
C LEU A 115 11.06 -6.03 2.62
N SER A 116 11.87 -5.73 3.65
CA SER A 116 11.77 -6.35 4.99
C SER A 116 10.46 -5.98 5.71
N ASP A 117 9.96 -4.77 5.44
CA ASP A 117 8.64 -4.31 5.90
C ASP A 117 7.50 -4.71 4.95
N SER A 118 7.84 -5.23 3.77
CA SER A 118 6.85 -5.69 2.80
C SER A 118 6.48 -7.15 3.04
N LEU A 119 5.18 -7.39 3.13
CA LEU A 119 4.62 -8.74 3.15
C LEU A 119 4.85 -9.51 1.82
N ASP A 120 5.44 -8.85 0.80
CA ASP A 120 5.77 -9.42 -0.51
C ASP A 120 7.06 -10.25 -0.60
N VAL A 121 8.02 -10.03 0.31
CA VAL A 121 9.42 -10.44 0.04
C VAL A 121 10.02 -11.27 1.18
N GLY A 122 9.35 -11.35 2.32
CA GLY A 122 9.70 -12.28 3.38
C GLY A 122 9.36 -13.74 3.05
N SER A 123 9.72 -14.66 3.96
CA SER A 123 9.45 -16.11 3.93
C SER A 123 7.97 -16.50 3.86
N PHE A 124 7.07 -15.52 3.76
CA PHE A 124 5.61 -15.65 3.67
C PHE A 124 5.09 -16.32 2.40
N ARG A 125 5.98 -16.69 1.45
CA ARG A 125 5.61 -17.40 0.21
C ARG A 125 5.04 -18.80 0.43
N LYS A 126 5.21 -19.40 1.61
CA LYS A 126 4.60 -20.70 1.90
C LYS A 126 3.11 -20.49 2.16
N PHE A 127 2.33 -20.61 1.09
CA PHE A 127 0.87 -20.68 1.16
C PHE A 127 0.48 -21.92 1.93
N VAL A 128 -0.26 -21.72 2.99
CA VAL A 128 -1.07 -22.76 3.60
C VAL A 128 -2.49 -22.38 3.27
N HIS A 129 -3.10 -23.11 2.32
CA HIS A 129 -4.55 -23.01 2.18
C HIS A 129 -5.13 -23.36 3.55
N PRO A 130 -5.95 -22.48 4.17
CA PRO A 130 -6.72 -22.94 5.29
C PRO A 130 -7.49 -24.18 4.81
N HIS A 131 -7.53 -25.22 5.65
CA HIS A 131 -8.43 -26.35 5.43
C HIS A 131 -9.83 -25.76 5.12
N PRO A 132 -10.64 -26.33 4.19
CA PRO A 132 -11.86 -25.73 3.67
C PRO A 132 -12.71 -25.05 4.73
N SER A 133 -13.49 -24.04 4.31
CA SER A 133 -14.42 -23.30 5.16
C SER A 133 -15.07 -24.24 6.18
N TRP A 134 -15.05 -23.85 7.46
CA TRP A 134 -15.50 -24.69 8.56
C TRP A 134 -16.90 -25.24 8.25
N PRO A 135 -17.07 -26.57 8.18
CA PRO A 135 -18.38 -27.14 7.88
C PRO A 135 -19.37 -26.85 9.02
N PRO A 136 -20.61 -26.44 8.73
CA PRO A 136 -21.59 -26.09 9.76
C PRO A 136 -21.94 -27.21 10.75
N TYR A 137 -21.73 -28.46 10.35
CA TYR A 137 -22.00 -29.65 11.15
C TYR A 137 -20.80 -30.11 12.01
N ASN A 138 -19.62 -29.50 11.87
CA ASN A 138 -18.47 -29.86 12.68
C ASN A 138 -18.66 -29.38 14.13
N ARG A 139 -18.23 -30.23 15.08
CA ARG A 139 -18.39 -29.99 16.52
C ARG A 139 -17.15 -29.44 17.21
N LEU A 140 -15.96 -29.85 16.78
CA LEU A 140 -14.70 -29.56 17.46
C LEU A 140 -13.58 -29.35 16.43
N PHE A 141 -12.80 -28.29 16.59
CA PHE A 141 -11.52 -28.09 15.88
C PHE A 141 -10.35 -28.41 16.79
N ASP A 142 -9.16 -28.62 16.21
CA ASP A 142 -7.93 -28.88 16.98
C ASP A 142 -7.69 -27.76 18.00
N PRO A 143 -7.55 -28.07 19.31
CA PRO A 143 -7.28 -27.07 20.34
C PRO A 143 -5.98 -26.27 20.13
N GLN A 144 -5.04 -26.77 19.32
CA GLN A 144 -3.83 -26.03 18.94
C GLN A 144 -4.06 -24.98 17.86
N GLN A 145 -5.24 -24.98 17.22
CA GLN A 145 -5.67 -24.02 16.22
C GLN A 145 -6.66 -23.02 16.81
N GLY A 146 -6.95 -21.94 16.11
CA GLY A 146 -8.08 -21.06 16.41
C GLY A 146 -9.09 -21.06 15.28
N LEU A 147 -10.32 -20.69 15.58
CA LEU A 147 -11.36 -20.49 14.57
C LEU A 147 -11.61 -19.00 14.42
N VAL A 148 -11.68 -18.52 13.18
CA VAL A 148 -12.03 -17.14 12.83
C VAL A 148 -13.31 -17.14 12.00
N TYR A 149 -14.21 -16.22 12.30
CA TYR A 149 -15.40 -15.97 11.49
C TYR A 149 -15.67 -14.48 11.38
N GLY A 150 -16.35 -14.10 10.31
CA GLY A 150 -16.68 -12.71 10.02
C GLY A 150 -17.60 -12.62 8.83
N ASN A 151 -17.83 -11.39 8.39
CA ASN A 151 -18.61 -11.09 7.20
C ASN A 151 -17.74 -10.30 6.23
N CYS A 152 -17.95 -10.46 4.94
CA CYS A 152 -17.29 -9.66 3.92
C CYS A 152 -18.36 -8.96 3.08
N ILE A 153 -18.29 -7.63 3.05
CA ILE A 153 -19.01 -6.81 2.07
C ILE A 153 -18.04 -6.57 0.93
N GLN A 154 -18.25 -7.30 -0.15
CA GLN A 154 -17.26 -7.35 -1.22
C GLN A 154 -17.62 -6.43 -2.38
N ARG A 155 -16.65 -6.21 -3.27
CA ARG A 155 -16.91 -5.47 -4.51
C ARG A 155 -17.79 -6.28 -5.45
N LEU A 156 -18.92 -5.69 -5.81
CA LEU A 156 -19.82 -6.18 -6.85
C LEU A 156 -19.78 -5.21 -8.03
N GLY A 157 -19.13 -5.63 -9.13
CA GLY A 157 -19.32 -5.02 -10.45
C GLY A 157 -20.41 -5.73 -11.25
N PHE A 158 -20.98 -5.06 -12.27
CA PHE A 158 -21.97 -5.65 -13.20
C PHE A 158 -21.51 -6.99 -13.83
N SER A 159 -20.20 -7.18 -13.99
CA SER A 159 -19.54 -8.35 -14.55
C SER A 159 -18.97 -9.33 -13.53
N SER A 160 -19.04 -9.06 -12.22
CA SER A 160 -18.39 -9.89 -11.18
C SER A 160 -19.19 -11.12 -10.72
N GLY A 161 -20.31 -11.42 -11.40
CA GLY A 161 -21.40 -12.26 -10.89
C GLY A 161 -21.05 -13.72 -10.56
N GLY A 162 -19.91 -14.25 -11.03
CA GLY A 162 -19.56 -15.66 -10.89
C GLY A 162 -18.23 -15.99 -10.25
N LEU A 163 -17.26 -15.06 -10.19
CA LEU A 163 -15.87 -15.38 -9.84
C LEU A 163 -15.60 -15.28 -8.33
N SER A 164 -14.73 -16.15 -7.80
CA SER A 164 -14.38 -16.11 -6.38
C SER A 164 -13.52 -14.90 -6.05
N GLN A 165 -13.57 -14.48 -4.78
CA GLN A 165 -12.75 -13.39 -4.27
C GLN A 165 -12.13 -13.82 -2.95
N HIS A 166 -10.91 -13.35 -2.72
CA HIS A 166 -10.08 -13.83 -1.65
C HIS A 166 -9.43 -12.68 -0.89
N VAL A 167 -9.19 -12.91 0.40
CA VAL A 167 -8.33 -12.06 1.21
C VAL A 167 -7.12 -12.87 1.63
N ARG A 168 -5.94 -12.32 1.31
CA ARG A 168 -4.67 -12.85 1.77
C ARG A 168 -4.37 -12.32 3.16
N LEU A 169 -4.17 -13.25 4.09
CA LEU A 169 -3.70 -12.99 5.44
C LEU A 169 -2.25 -13.43 5.59
N VAL A 170 -1.50 -12.74 6.44
CA VAL A 170 -0.15 -13.17 6.83
C VAL A 170 -0.10 -13.37 8.33
N ASN A 171 0.25 -14.59 8.75
CA ASN A 171 0.56 -14.89 10.13
C ASN A 171 1.98 -14.40 10.44
N LEU A 172 2.07 -13.26 11.12
CA LEU A 172 3.32 -12.61 11.51
C LEU A 172 4.11 -13.41 12.56
N THR A 173 3.44 -14.32 13.29
CA THR A 173 4.09 -15.19 14.27
C THR A 173 4.82 -16.34 13.60
N THR A 174 4.22 -16.96 12.58
CA THR A 174 4.77 -18.16 11.92
C THR A 174 5.48 -17.88 10.60
N GLY A 175 5.32 -16.68 10.04
CA GLY A 175 5.90 -16.36 8.75
C GLY A 175 5.17 -16.97 7.56
N LYS A 176 3.90 -17.36 7.68
CA LYS A 176 3.12 -18.04 6.63
C LYS A 176 1.94 -17.20 6.14
N ALA A 177 1.61 -17.32 4.86
CA ALA A 177 0.42 -16.69 4.27
C ALA A 177 -0.73 -17.68 4.15
N LEU A 178 -1.96 -17.19 4.37
CA LEU A 178 -3.20 -17.91 4.12
C LEU A 178 -4.06 -17.12 3.14
N LEU A 179 -4.81 -17.85 2.32
CA LEU A 179 -5.77 -17.28 1.38
C LEU A 179 -7.18 -17.68 1.84
N LEU A 180 -7.97 -16.70 2.27
CA LEU A 180 -9.36 -16.92 2.70
C LEU A 180 -10.27 -16.59 1.53
N GLU A 181 -11.12 -17.53 1.14
CA GLU A 181 -12.20 -17.23 0.20
C GLU A 181 -13.29 -16.46 0.95
N VAL A 182 -13.48 -15.20 0.57
CA VAL A 182 -14.48 -14.32 1.18
C VAL A 182 -15.74 -14.21 0.32
N LYS A 183 -15.66 -14.65 -0.93
CA LYS A 183 -16.82 -14.83 -1.81
C LYS A 183 -16.61 -16.09 -2.67
N PRO A 184 -17.48 -17.09 -2.57
CA PRO A 184 -17.38 -18.30 -3.38
C PRO A 184 -17.77 -18.08 -4.85
N LEU A 185 -17.35 -19.01 -5.69
CA LEU A 185 -17.76 -19.08 -7.10
C LEU A 185 -19.28 -19.31 -7.21
N LEU A 186 -19.93 -18.66 -8.18
CA LEU A 186 -21.36 -18.81 -8.53
C LEU A 186 -22.40 -18.52 -7.42
N ARG A 187 -21.97 -18.24 -6.18
CA ARG A 187 -22.85 -17.83 -5.07
C ARG A 187 -22.42 -16.47 -4.57
N SER A 188 -23.08 -15.44 -5.09
CA SER A 188 -22.73 -14.04 -4.83
C SER A 188 -23.89 -13.34 -4.13
N ARG A 189 -23.73 -13.01 -2.84
CA ARG A 189 -24.58 -12.03 -2.13
C ARG A 189 -23.76 -10.80 -1.80
N ARG A 190 -24.37 -9.62 -1.61
CA ARG A 190 -23.63 -8.40 -1.20
C ARG A 190 -22.78 -8.60 0.05
N GLU A 191 -23.24 -9.46 0.95
CA GLU A 191 -22.57 -9.82 2.19
C GLU A 191 -22.35 -11.34 2.20
N ASN A 192 -21.11 -11.76 2.41
CA ASN A 192 -20.72 -13.16 2.45
C ASN A 192 -20.05 -13.49 3.79
N PRO A 193 -20.71 -14.29 4.64
CA PRO A 193 -20.09 -14.76 5.86
C PRO A 193 -19.00 -15.79 5.54
N PHE A 194 -17.92 -15.76 6.32
CA PHE A 194 -16.83 -16.73 6.23
C PHE A 194 -16.49 -17.29 7.61
N CYS A 195 -15.96 -18.51 7.63
CA CYS A 195 -15.61 -19.22 8.85
C CYS A 195 -14.46 -20.20 8.54
N TYR A 196 -13.31 -20.04 9.19
CA TYR A 196 -12.09 -20.81 8.91
C TYR A 196 -11.35 -21.19 10.18
N VAL A 197 -10.69 -22.35 10.14
CA VAL A 197 -9.70 -22.73 11.16
C VAL A 197 -8.32 -22.32 10.68
N VAL A 198 -7.57 -21.65 11.55
CA VAL A 198 -6.26 -21.08 11.25
C VAL A 198 -5.28 -21.34 12.40
N PRO A 199 -3.96 -21.39 12.14
CA PRO A 199 -2.97 -21.43 13.20
C PRO A 199 -3.10 -20.23 14.16
N PRO A 200 -2.77 -20.36 15.45
CA PRO A 200 -2.74 -19.23 16.36
C PRO A 200 -1.63 -18.26 15.96
N GLY A 201 -1.78 -17.00 16.37
CA GLY A 201 -0.77 -15.96 16.16
C GLY A 201 -1.35 -14.60 15.80
N ARG A 202 -0.44 -13.67 15.49
CA ARG A 202 -0.78 -12.33 15.03
C ARG A 202 -0.92 -12.31 13.52
N TYR A 203 -2.03 -11.78 13.05
CA TYR A 203 -2.38 -11.72 11.64
C TYR A 203 -2.37 -10.30 11.13
N ALA A 204 -1.84 -10.12 9.91
CA ALA A 204 -2.02 -8.91 9.11
C ALA A 204 -2.91 -9.23 7.92
N LEU A 205 -3.93 -8.40 7.68
CA LEU A 205 -4.57 -8.39 6.37
C LEU A 205 -3.59 -7.81 5.35
N TYR A 206 -3.53 -8.46 4.19
CA TYR A 206 -2.51 -8.12 3.21
C TYR A 206 -3.06 -7.67 1.87
N ARG A 207 -3.72 -8.57 1.14
CA ARG A 207 -4.29 -8.28 -0.18
C ARG A 207 -5.73 -8.73 -0.27
N TYR A 208 -6.50 -7.99 -1.04
CA TYR A 208 -7.80 -8.41 -1.51
C TYR A 208 -7.68 -8.70 -3.00
N GLU A 209 -7.96 -9.95 -3.38
CA GLU A 209 -7.78 -10.49 -4.72
C GLU A 209 -9.17 -10.80 -5.29
N PHE A 210 -9.51 -10.18 -6.42
CA PHE A 210 -10.80 -10.38 -7.08
C PHE A 210 -10.62 -10.43 -8.59
N ALA A 211 -11.53 -11.12 -9.25
CA ALA A 211 -11.54 -11.20 -10.69
C ALA A 211 -12.76 -10.48 -11.25
N GLU A 212 -12.54 -9.69 -12.31
CA GLU A 212 -13.60 -9.07 -13.09
C GLU A 212 -13.81 -9.88 -14.37
N SER A 213 -15.04 -10.27 -14.69
CA SER A 213 -15.30 -10.87 -15.99
C SER A 213 -15.23 -9.80 -17.08
N LYS A 214 -14.44 -10.07 -18.11
CA LYS A 214 -14.38 -9.32 -19.36
C LYS A 214 -14.92 -10.19 -20.48
N TRP A 215 -15.29 -9.58 -21.60
CA TRP A 215 -15.82 -10.34 -22.74
C TRP A 215 -14.81 -11.37 -23.31
N TYR A 216 -13.50 -11.16 -23.09
CA TYR A 216 -12.41 -12.03 -23.53
C TYR A 216 -11.81 -12.90 -22.41
N GLY A 217 -12.43 -12.96 -21.22
CA GLY A 217 -11.93 -13.79 -20.12
C GLY A 217 -12.16 -13.18 -18.73
N ALA A 218 -11.21 -13.38 -17.83
CA ALA A 218 -11.22 -12.80 -16.49
C ALA A 218 -9.97 -11.95 -16.29
N GLU A 219 -10.14 -10.72 -15.84
CA GLU A 219 -9.05 -9.85 -15.42
C GLU A 219 -8.86 -9.98 -13.91
N MET A 220 -7.65 -10.30 -13.49
CA MET A 220 -7.31 -10.45 -12.07
C MET A 220 -6.87 -9.10 -11.51
N HIS A 221 -7.49 -8.70 -10.41
CA HIS A 221 -7.16 -7.48 -9.68
C HIS A 221 -6.68 -7.82 -8.28
N GLU A 222 -5.71 -7.04 -7.80
CA GLU A 222 -5.18 -7.16 -6.45
C GLU A 222 -5.09 -5.77 -5.81
N GLU A 223 -5.63 -5.65 -4.60
CA GLU A 223 -5.62 -4.42 -3.83
C GLU A 223 -4.91 -4.62 -2.51
N ASN A 224 -4.17 -3.59 -2.07
CA ASN A 224 -3.50 -3.63 -0.78
C ASN A 224 -4.48 -3.27 0.32
N VAL A 225 -4.66 -4.15 1.30
CA VAL A 225 -5.49 -3.89 2.48
C VAL A 225 -4.64 -3.20 3.52
N ARG A 226 -4.56 -1.87 3.42
CA ARG A 226 -3.77 -1.02 4.33
C ARG A 226 -4.55 0.23 4.72
N LYS A 227 -4.22 0.76 5.89
CA LYS A 227 -4.69 2.07 6.34
C LYS A 227 -4.21 3.14 5.36
N PRO A 228 -5.06 4.12 5.01
CA PRO A 228 -4.62 5.24 4.19
C PRO A 228 -3.51 5.99 4.92
N LYS A 229 -2.39 6.22 4.22
CA LYS A 229 -1.27 7.00 4.74
C LYS A 229 -1.36 8.43 4.16
N PRO A 230 -1.29 9.49 4.99
CA PRO A 230 -1.19 10.85 4.49
C PRO A 230 0.02 10.99 3.56
N ALA A 231 -0.11 11.77 2.48
CA ALA A 231 0.91 11.92 1.43
C ALA A 231 2.30 12.36 1.94
N HIS A 232 2.41 12.84 3.19
CA HIS A 232 3.64 13.32 3.80
C HIS A 232 3.99 12.66 5.15
N SER A 233 3.32 11.57 5.54
CA SER A 233 3.63 10.92 6.82
C SER A 233 4.93 10.12 6.74
N ASN A 234 5.75 10.18 7.80
CA ASN A 234 6.97 9.38 7.94
C ASN A 234 6.71 8.00 8.56
N ASP A 235 5.43 7.62 8.75
CA ASP A 235 5.09 6.38 9.42
C ASP A 235 5.61 5.16 8.65
N SER A 236 6.07 4.15 9.38
CA SER A 236 6.52 2.90 8.76
C SER A 236 5.36 2.21 8.05
N LEU A 237 5.67 1.38 7.05
CA LEU A 237 4.65 0.55 6.40
C LEU A 237 4.00 -0.42 7.39
N GLN A 238 4.70 -0.81 8.46
CA GLN A 238 4.13 -1.62 9.54
C GLN A 238 2.95 -0.93 10.23
N ALA A 239 3.01 0.39 10.43
CA ALA A 239 1.95 1.16 11.06
C ALA A 239 0.65 1.19 10.23
N SER A 240 0.76 1.02 8.91
CA SER A 240 -0.38 0.97 8.00
C SER A 240 -1.13 -0.37 7.97
N ARG A 241 -0.67 -1.38 8.70
CA ARG A 241 -1.30 -2.72 8.68
C ARG A 241 -2.56 -2.74 9.53
N TYR A 242 -3.55 -3.49 9.06
CA TYR A 242 -4.70 -3.92 9.87
C TYR A 242 -4.36 -5.25 10.54
N LEU A 243 -4.37 -5.28 11.87
CA LEU A 243 -3.91 -6.43 12.65
C LEU A 243 -5.01 -7.01 13.54
N PHE A 244 -5.01 -8.33 13.67
CA PHE A 244 -5.78 -9.05 14.68
C PHE A 244 -5.00 -10.24 15.25
N THR A 245 -5.46 -10.82 16.34
CA THR A 245 -4.78 -11.96 17.00
C THR A 245 -5.73 -13.12 17.15
N VAL A 246 -5.23 -14.32 16.90
CA VAL A 246 -5.95 -15.59 17.07
C VAL A 246 -5.29 -16.39 18.18
N GLN A 247 -6.07 -16.73 19.20
CA GLN A 247 -5.70 -17.60 20.31
C GLN A 247 -6.01 -19.08 19.99
N PRO A 248 -5.18 -20.03 20.47
CA PRO A 248 -5.47 -21.45 20.33
C PRO A 248 -6.74 -21.83 21.13
N GLY A 249 -7.53 -22.75 20.58
CA GLY A 249 -8.75 -23.29 21.19
C GLY A 249 -9.91 -22.30 21.30
N LYS A 250 -9.82 -21.12 20.69
CA LYS A 250 -10.82 -20.06 20.79
C LYS A 250 -11.45 -19.72 19.44
N VAL A 251 -12.71 -19.32 19.50
CA VAL A 251 -13.47 -18.76 18.37
C VAL A 251 -13.29 -17.25 18.40
N HIS A 252 -13.03 -16.64 17.24
CA HIS A 252 -12.79 -15.21 17.11
C HIS A 252 -13.69 -14.60 16.05
N TYR A 253 -14.43 -13.57 16.44
CA TYR A 253 -15.10 -12.70 15.50
C TYR A 253 -14.11 -11.65 14.98
N VAL A 254 -13.86 -11.63 13.68
CA VAL A 254 -12.87 -10.72 13.07
C VAL A 254 -13.52 -9.53 12.34
N GLY A 255 -14.76 -9.20 12.68
CA GLY A 255 -15.46 -8.03 12.13
C GLY A 255 -16.19 -8.29 10.81
N THR A 256 -16.88 -7.25 10.36
CA THR A 256 -17.36 -7.13 8.99
C THR A 256 -16.32 -6.37 8.18
N TRP A 257 -15.88 -6.97 7.08
CA TRP A 257 -14.83 -6.43 6.21
C TRP A 257 -15.48 -5.71 5.05
N HIS A 258 -15.41 -4.39 5.06
CA HIS A 258 -15.89 -3.52 3.98
C HIS A 258 -14.80 -3.40 2.92
N LEU A 259 -14.91 -4.18 1.85
CA LEU A 259 -13.96 -4.23 0.72
C LEU A 259 -14.63 -3.79 -0.60
N GLU A 260 -15.84 -3.25 -0.52
CA GLU A 260 -16.60 -2.78 -1.67
C GLU A 260 -15.98 -1.52 -2.31
N GLN A 261 -15.36 -0.64 -1.50
CA GLN A 261 -14.71 0.58 -1.96
C GLN A 261 -13.24 0.36 -2.30
N GLU A 262 -12.82 0.88 -3.45
CA GLU A 262 -11.44 0.75 -3.93
C GLU A 262 -10.44 1.48 -3.04
N ASN A 263 -9.41 0.75 -2.60
CA ASN A 263 -8.34 1.27 -1.75
C ASN A 263 -8.82 1.93 -0.43
N ALA A 264 -10.05 1.63 0.01
CA ALA A 264 -10.65 2.20 1.23
C ALA A 264 -11.27 1.12 2.12
N PRO A 265 -10.49 0.12 2.58
CA PRO A 265 -11.01 -0.94 3.44
C PRO A 265 -11.41 -0.40 4.81
N ALA A 266 -12.54 -0.87 5.33
CA ALA A 266 -13.01 -0.58 6.69
C ALA A 266 -13.44 -1.85 7.43
N PHE A 267 -13.41 -1.80 8.76
CA PHE A 267 -13.71 -2.92 9.63
C PHE A 267 -14.66 -2.46 10.74
N THR A 268 -15.85 -3.07 10.79
CA THR A 268 -16.89 -2.75 11.78
C THR A 268 -17.15 -3.94 12.70
N ASP A 269 -17.72 -3.64 13.85
CA ASP A 269 -18.17 -4.64 14.83
C ASP A 269 -19.69 -4.82 14.73
N ASP A 270 -20.12 -5.77 13.90
CA ASP A 270 -21.53 -6.14 13.71
C ASP A 270 -21.81 -7.54 14.28
N LYS A 271 -21.08 -7.94 15.32
CA LYS A 271 -21.06 -9.31 15.84
C LYS A 271 -22.45 -9.84 16.15
N ALA A 272 -23.28 -9.06 16.84
CA ALA A 272 -24.61 -9.50 17.26
C ALA A 272 -25.51 -9.88 16.06
N THR A 273 -25.46 -9.09 14.99
CA THR A 273 -26.23 -9.34 13.76
C THR A 273 -25.75 -10.62 13.07
N LEU A 274 -24.42 -10.76 12.91
CA LEU A 274 -23.85 -11.93 12.26
C LEU A 274 -24.06 -13.22 13.07
N ASP A 275 -23.92 -13.16 14.39
CA ASP A 275 -24.15 -14.29 15.29
C ASP A 275 -25.59 -14.80 15.15
N ALA A 276 -26.58 -13.91 15.13
CA ALA A 276 -27.97 -14.27 14.92
C ALA A 276 -28.21 -14.95 13.56
N GLN A 277 -27.51 -14.51 12.51
CA GLN A 277 -27.58 -15.11 11.17
C GLN A 277 -26.92 -16.50 11.11
N LEU A 278 -25.79 -16.69 11.81
CA LEU A 278 -24.98 -17.91 11.73
C LEU A 278 -25.37 -18.99 12.73
N ALA A 279 -25.94 -18.65 13.89
CA ALA A 279 -26.34 -19.60 14.93
C ALA A 279 -27.25 -20.74 14.42
N PRO A 280 -28.24 -20.51 13.53
CA PRO A 280 -29.06 -21.60 12.98
C PRO A 280 -28.28 -22.57 12.08
N VAL A 281 -27.21 -22.09 11.45
CA VAL A 281 -26.37 -22.83 10.50
C VAL A 281 -25.28 -23.60 11.26
N PHE A 282 -24.54 -22.93 12.14
CA PHE A 282 -23.40 -23.46 12.89
C PHE A 282 -23.81 -23.87 14.32
N LYS A 283 -24.61 -24.93 14.42
CA LYS A 283 -25.27 -25.34 15.67
C LYS A 283 -24.34 -25.66 16.84
N TYR A 284 -23.06 -25.94 16.57
CA TYR A 284 -22.08 -26.35 17.58
C TYR A 284 -21.04 -25.27 17.91
N LEU A 285 -21.08 -24.13 17.23
CA LEU A 285 -20.22 -23.00 17.59
C LEU A 285 -20.91 -22.13 18.63
N ASN A 286 -20.24 -21.94 19.78
CA ASN A 286 -20.70 -21.00 20.79
C ASN A 286 -20.26 -19.58 20.43
N PHE A 287 -21.09 -18.87 19.66
CA PHE A 287 -20.81 -17.49 19.27
C PHE A 287 -20.80 -16.52 20.45
N ALA A 288 -21.53 -16.79 21.54
CA ALA A 288 -21.56 -15.92 22.72
C ALA A 288 -20.20 -15.84 23.42
N GLU A 289 -19.40 -16.91 23.38
CA GLU A 289 -18.04 -16.98 23.94
C GLU A 289 -16.95 -16.53 22.96
N ALA A 290 -17.31 -16.17 21.73
CA ALA A 290 -16.33 -15.76 20.73
C ALA A 290 -15.63 -14.45 21.11
N VAL A 291 -14.31 -14.46 21.02
CA VAL A 291 -13.46 -13.29 21.29
C VAL A 291 -13.59 -12.30 20.12
N THR A 292 -13.87 -11.05 20.42
CA THR A 292 -13.93 -10.00 19.39
C THR A 292 -12.52 -9.51 19.06
N ALA A 293 -12.10 -9.70 17.82
CA ALA A 293 -10.77 -9.43 17.30
C ALA A 293 -10.85 -8.66 15.96
N VAL A 294 -11.66 -7.60 15.91
CA VAL A 294 -11.80 -6.74 14.74
C VAL A 294 -10.43 -6.13 14.38
N PRO A 295 -9.99 -6.20 13.11
CA PRO A 295 -8.70 -5.65 12.68
C PRO A 295 -8.57 -4.17 12.98
N LYS A 296 -7.43 -3.77 13.55
CA LYS A 296 -7.13 -2.39 13.93
C LYS A 296 -5.85 -1.85 13.32
#